data_AF-X0W9U0-F1
#
_entry.id   AF-X0W9U0-F1
#
_cell.length_a   1.000
_cell.length_b   1.000
_cell.length_c   1.000
_cell.angle_alpha   90.00
_cell.angle_beta   90.00
_cell.angle_gamma   90.00
#
_symmetry.space_group_name_H-M   'P 1'
#
loop_
_entity.id
_entity.type
_entity.pdbx_description
1 polymer ?
#
loop_
_entity_poly.entity_id
_entity_poly.type
_entity_poly.pdbx_seq_one_letter_code
_entity_poly.pdbx_strand_id
1 'polypeptide(L)'
;ADVNQDGRVDVLAGELWYEAPTGGTSGLLNREWSRHEVRQVGEFNPSGGYSECFSNFTFDVNSDGWPDLVRVGFPGKECYWYENPENEPGHWKEHLIWHSGCNESPLFADVTGNGEPELIVGSQPESKLGYLPIPSSEDAVPKWDFRAVSRSGDPGKNGSHRFYHGLGTADLNNDGRTDVLIPHGWWEGPQELDVGSWTFHPYALAKDGQQTPLRTAHLHVEDLDLDGDNDIIGSSAHTYGIWWFENVAGNEADRFRYHLVDDSFS
;
A
#
# COMPACT_ATOMS: atom_id res chain seq x y z
N ALA A 1 12.87 -0.92 -9.88
CA ALA A 1 12.86 -2.07 -10.83
C ALA A 1 14.01 -1.90 -11.81
N ASP A 2 14.33 -2.90 -12.62
CA ASP A 2 15.28 -2.74 -13.75
C ASP A 2 14.49 -2.22 -14.96
N VAL A 3 14.34 -0.89 -15.05
CA VAL A 3 13.37 -0.22 -15.93
C VAL A 3 13.77 -0.31 -17.39
N ASN A 4 15.08 -0.30 -17.65
CA ASN A 4 15.65 -0.36 -18.99
C ASN A 4 16.24 -1.75 -19.36
N GLN A 5 16.06 -2.76 -18.49
CA GLN A 5 16.58 -4.13 -18.62
C GLN A 5 18.11 -4.21 -18.75
N ASP A 6 18.84 -3.34 -18.06
CA ASP A 6 20.31 -3.32 -18.09
C ASP A 6 20.98 -4.08 -16.92
N GLY A 7 20.17 -4.75 -16.09
CA GLY A 7 20.59 -5.54 -14.95
C GLY A 7 20.83 -4.72 -13.68
N ARG A 8 20.44 -3.44 -13.63
CA ARG A 8 20.60 -2.57 -12.46
C ARG A 8 19.25 -2.13 -11.91
N VAL A 9 19.24 -1.77 -10.62
CA VAL A 9 18.00 -1.34 -9.94
C VAL A 9 17.83 0.17 -10.08
N ASP A 10 16.86 0.56 -10.89
CA ASP A 10 16.41 1.93 -11.09
C ASP A 10 15.31 2.33 -10.09
N VAL A 11 15.01 3.63 -10.05
CA VAL A 11 13.97 4.22 -9.20
C VAL A 11 12.85 4.81 -10.05
N LEU A 12 11.61 4.39 -9.81
CA LEU A 12 10.40 5.01 -10.37
C LEU A 12 9.76 5.93 -9.31
N ALA A 13 9.43 7.16 -9.70
CA ALA A 13 8.94 8.20 -8.79
C ALA A 13 7.97 9.14 -9.51
N GLY A 14 6.72 8.69 -9.68
CA GLY A 14 5.64 9.49 -10.24
C GLY A 14 5.88 9.87 -11.70
N GLU A 15 6.18 11.14 -11.95
CA GLU A 15 6.42 11.64 -13.30
C GLU A 15 7.79 11.24 -13.88
N LEU A 16 8.67 10.66 -13.06
CA LEU A 16 10.07 10.45 -13.39
C LEU A 16 10.53 9.03 -13.09
N TRP A 17 11.56 8.60 -13.81
CA TRP A 17 12.40 7.48 -13.39
C TRP A 17 13.89 7.86 -13.45
N TYR A 18 14.69 7.22 -12.61
CA TYR A 18 16.11 7.49 -12.45
C TYR A 18 16.91 6.22 -12.75
N GLU A 19 17.67 6.27 -13.83
CA GLU A 19 18.56 5.21 -14.29
C GLU A 19 19.76 5.06 -13.37
N ALA A 20 20.02 3.82 -12.97
CA ALA A 20 21.11 3.45 -12.09
C ALA A 20 22.47 3.66 -12.75
N PRO A 21 23.46 4.23 -12.03
CA PRO A 21 24.80 4.44 -12.56
C PRO A 21 25.47 3.13 -13.03
N THR A 22 26.26 3.21 -14.10
CA THR A 22 26.95 2.08 -14.78
C THR A 22 27.94 1.26 -13.95
N GLY A 23 28.11 1.55 -12.65
CA GLY A 23 28.91 0.73 -11.72
C GLY A 23 28.09 0.12 -10.57
N GLY A 24 26.77 0.26 -10.58
CA GLY A 24 25.88 -0.14 -9.48
C GLY A 24 25.76 0.91 -8.36
N THR A 25 24.96 0.58 -7.34
CA THR A 25 24.56 1.47 -6.24
C THR A 25 25.47 1.39 -5.00
N SER A 26 26.44 0.47 -4.98
CA SER A 26 27.40 0.35 -3.87
C SER A 26 28.35 1.55 -3.80
N GLY A 27 28.43 2.20 -2.63
CA GLY A 27 29.34 3.34 -2.38
C GLY A 27 28.76 4.72 -2.69
N LEU A 28 27.43 4.89 -2.51
CA LEU A 28 26.48 6.01 -2.73
C LEU A 28 26.91 7.50 -2.80
N LEU A 29 28.18 7.85 -2.64
CA LEU A 29 28.64 9.23 -2.78
C LEU A 29 29.37 9.38 -4.14
N ASN A 30 28.82 10.20 -5.04
CA ASN A 30 29.41 10.67 -6.30
C ASN A 30 29.20 9.82 -7.58
N ARG A 31 28.03 9.22 -7.77
CA ARG A 31 27.65 8.65 -9.08
C ARG A 31 26.46 9.36 -9.69
N GLU A 32 26.52 9.56 -11.00
CA GLU A 32 25.49 10.27 -11.77
C GLU A 32 24.35 9.33 -12.12
N TRP A 33 23.15 9.64 -11.63
CA TRP A 33 21.89 9.03 -12.04
C TRP A 33 21.35 9.81 -13.24
N SER A 34 20.84 9.13 -14.26
CA SER A 34 20.19 9.79 -15.39
C SER A 34 18.69 9.89 -15.14
N ARG A 35 18.14 11.10 -15.26
CA ARG A 35 16.70 11.35 -15.05
C ARG A 35 15.96 11.24 -16.39
N HIS A 36 14.86 10.51 -16.38
CA HIS A 36 13.99 10.27 -17.52
C HIS A 36 12.53 10.57 -17.15
N GLU A 37 11.71 10.94 -18.13
CA GLU A 37 10.29 11.26 -17.92
C GLU A 37 9.42 10.05 -18.20
N VAL A 38 8.58 9.68 -17.23
CA VAL A 38 7.46 8.72 -17.44
C VAL A 38 6.30 9.47 -18.08
N ARG A 39 6.01 10.68 -17.59
CA ARG A 39 4.96 11.58 -18.10
C ARG A 39 5.41 13.02 -17.97
N GLN A 40 4.62 13.94 -18.54
CA GLN A 40 4.82 15.38 -18.37
C GLN A 40 5.04 15.74 -16.90
N VAL A 41 6.22 16.30 -16.60
CA VAL A 41 6.60 16.72 -15.25
C VAL A 41 5.77 17.93 -14.86
N GLY A 42 5.07 17.83 -13.72
CA GLY A 42 4.31 18.93 -13.15
C GLY A 42 5.20 20.00 -12.51
N GLU A 43 4.67 21.21 -12.40
CA GLU A 43 5.27 22.25 -11.56
C GLU A 43 4.69 22.16 -10.14
N PHE A 44 5.48 21.65 -9.19
CA PHE A 44 5.05 21.49 -7.81
C PHE A 44 5.68 22.58 -6.91
N ASN A 45 4.83 23.37 -6.26
CA ASN A 45 5.26 24.36 -5.28
C ASN A 45 5.17 23.76 -3.87
N PRO A 46 6.29 23.61 -3.14
CA PRO A 46 6.25 23.09 -1.76
C PRO A 46 5.46 23.99 -0.81
N SER A 47 5.24 25.26 -1.16
CA SER A 47 4.35 26.18 -0.45
C SER A 47 2.92 26.09 -0.99
N GLY A 48 2.23 25.00 -0.64
CA GLY A 48 0.78 24.85 -0.83
C GLY A 48 0.33 24.03 -2.04
N GLY A 49 1.24 23.40 -2.77
CA GLY A 49 0.94 22.37 -3.77
C GLY A 49 1.20 20.96 -3.23
N TYR A 50 0.51 19.98 -3.80
CA TYR A 50 0.80 18.56 -3.62
C TYR A 50 1.29 17.98 -4.93
N SER A 51 2.17 16.99 -4.86
CA SER A 51 2.35 16.09 -5.99
C SER A 51 1.06 15.31 -6.19
N GLU A 52 0.73 15.01 -7.44
CA GLU A 52 -0.37 14.10 -7.74
C GLU A 52 0.03 12.64 -7.49
N CYS A 53 1.26 12.36 -7.04
CA CYS A 53 1.82 11.03 -6.83
C CYS A 53 2.00 10.74 -5.34
N PHE A 54 1.18 9.86 -4.78
CA PHE A 54 1.24 9.53 -3.35
C PHE A 54 1.93 8.20 -3.06
N SER A 55 1.83 7.23 -3.98
CA SER A 55 2.58 5.97 -3.88
C SER A 55 2.93 5.43 -5.26
N ASN A 56 4.07 4.75 -5.34
CA ASN A 56 4.59 4.13 -6.56
C ASN A 56 4.91 2.67 -6.27
N PHE A 57 4.45 1.79 -7.14
CA PHE A 57 4.79 0.37 -7.15
C PHE A 57 5.23 -0.03 -8.56
N THR A 58 5.90 -1.17 -8.68
CA THR A 58 6.37 -1.67 -9.97
C THR A 58 5.93 -3.10 -10.16
N PHE A 59 5.39 -3.41 -11.33
CA PHE A 59 4.95 -4.75 -11.70
C PHE A 59 4.96 -4.90 -13.22
N ASP A 60 5.04 -6.12 -13.74
CA ASP A 60 4.83 -6.39 -15.17
C ASP A 60 3.32 -6.58 -15.41
N VAL A 61 2.60 -5.48 -15.63
CA VAL A 61 1.13 -5.44 -15.59
C VAL A 61 0.53 -6.10 -16.82
N ASN A 62 1.17 -5.94 -17.97
CA ASN A 62 0.74 -6.50 -19.25
C ASN A 62 1.48 -7.80 -19.64
N SER A 63 2.31 -8.35 -18.75
CA SER A 63 3.08 -9.58 -18.98
C SER A 63 4.00 -9.52 -20.21
N ASP A 64 4.55 -8.35 -20.53
CA ASP A 64 5.49 -8.16 -21.65
C ASP A 64 6.96 -8.34 -21.24
N GLY A 65 7.23 -8.54 -19.95
CA GLY A 65 8.56 -8.70 -19.38
C GLY A 65 9.24 -7.40 -18.97
N TRP A 66 8.60 -6.25 -19.13
CA TRP A 66 9.09 -4.94 -18.70
C TRP A 66 8.35 -4.50 -17.43
N PRO A 67 9.05 -3.88 -16.47
CA PRO A 67 8.38 -3.35 -15.30
C PRO A 67 7.65 -2.06 -15.64
N ASP A 68 6.35 -2.07 -15.38
CA ASP A 68 5.46 -0.91 -15.43
C ASP A 68 5.44 -0.15 -14.10
N LEU A 69 4.89 1.07 -14.13
CA LEU A 69 4.66 1.88 -12.94
C LEU A 69 3.18 1.83 -12.55
N VAL A 70 2.88 1.30 -11.37
CA VAL A 70 1.58 1.45 -10.72
C VAL A 70 1.64 2.66 -9.78
N ARG A 71 0.76 3.64 -9.99
CA ARG A 71 0.77 4.92 -9.28
C ARG A 71 -0.57 5.21 -8.64
N VAL A 72 -0.55 5.45 -7.33
CA VAL A 72 -1.69 5.98 -6.58
C VAL A 72 -1.63 7.51 -6.62
N GLY A 73 -2.73 8.11 -7.07
CA GLY A 73 -2.91 9.55 -7.13
C GLY A 73 -2.95 10.22 -5.76
N PHE A 74 -3.16 11.54 -5.71
CA PHE A 74 -3.48 12.22 -4.46
C PHE A 74 -4.67 11.51 -3.77
N PRO A 75 -4.70 11.34 -2.44
CA PRO A 75 -5.72 10.55 -1.77
C PRO A 75 -7.17 10.95 -2.13
N GLY A 76 -7.92 9.96 -2.63
CA GLY A 76 -9.25 10.08 -3.21
C GLY A 76 -9.29 10.29 -4.73
N LYS A 77 -8.14 10.41 -5.38
CA LYS A 77 -7.98 10.52 -6.85
C LYS A 77 -7.72 9.17 -7.50
N GLU A 78 -7.67 9.23 -8.82
CA GLU A 78 -7.47 8.11 -9.70
C GLU A 78 -6.12 7.41 -9.45
N CYS A 79 -6.14 6.10 -9.57
CA CYS A 79 -4.96 5.24 -9.64
C CYS A 79 -4.73 4.87 -11.11
N TYR A 80 -3.48 4.91 -11.54
CA TYR A 80 -3.09 4.60 -12.92
C TYR A 80 -1.96 3.58 -12.92
N TRP A 81 -1.81 2.85 -14.03
CA TRP A 81 -0.53 2.29 -14.40
C TRP A 81 0.00 2.96 -15.67
N TYR A 82 1.32 2.97 -15.81
CA TYR A 82 2.02 3.51 -16.96
C TYR A 82 2.80 2.38 -17.62
N GLU A 83 2.54 2.17 -18.91
CA GLU A 83 3.13 1.14 -19.76
C GLU A 83 4.56 1.52 -20.13
N ASN A 84 5.53 0.69 -19.75
CA ASN A 84 6.94 0.90 -20.09
C ASN A 84 7.11 0.84 -21.62
N PRO A 85 7.76 1.84 -22.25
CA PRO A 85 7.88 1.91 -23.71
C PRO A 85 9.01 1.03 -24.26
N GLU A 86 9.58 0.10 -23.49
CA GLU A 86 10.64 -0.82 -23.94
C GLU A 86 11.88 -0.10 -24.50
N ASN A 87 12.35 0.93 -23.80
CA ASN A 87 13.41 1.86 -24.23
C ASN A 87 13.07 2.72 -25.47
N GLU A 88 11.84 2.68 -26.00
CA GLU A 88 11.40 3.62 -27.03
C GLU A 88 11.23 5.04 -26.44
N PRO A 89 11.54 6.08 -27.22
CA PRO A 89 11.46 7.46 -26.74
C PRO A 89 10.01 7.91 -26.58
N GLY A 90 9.74 8.68 -25.52
CA GLY A 90 8.45 9.33 -25.29
C GLY A 90 7.97 9.17 -23.86
N HIS A 91 6.78 9.72 -23.60
CA HIS A 91 6.07 9.46 -22.34
C HIS A 91 5.37 8.09 -22.41
N TRP A 92 5.33 7.43 -21.27
CA TRP A 92 4.70 6.14 -21.07
C TRP A 92 3.19 6.27 -21.26
N LYS A 93 2.56 5.21 -21.77
CA LYS A 93 1.13 5.21 -22.02
C LYS A 93 0.37 5.01 -20.70
N GLU A 94 -0.55 5.92 -20.41
CA GLU A 94 -1.32 5.93 -19.15
C GLU A 94 -2.61 5.09 -19.29
N HIS A 95 -2.88 4.27 -18.28
CA HIS A 95 -4.07 3.42 -18.19
C HIS A 95 -4.71 3.56 -16.81
N LEU A 96 -6.03 3.75 -16.78
CA LEU A 96 -6.77 3.91 -15.52
C LEU A 96 -6.93 2.57 -14.82
N ILE A 97 -6.42 2.44 -13.59
CA ILE A 97 -6.70 1.30 -12.71
C ILE A 97 -8.06 1.48 -12.05
N TRP A 98 -8.22 2.59 -11.33
CA TRP A 98 -9.41 2.86 -10.54
C TRP A 98 -9.60 4.35 -10.31
N HIS A 99 -10.83 4.80 -10.04
CA HIS A 99 -11.14 6.24 -9.98
C HIS A 99 -10.89 6.88 -8.60
N SER A 100 -10.64 6.09 -7.54
CA SER A 100 -10.43 6.64 -6.19
C SER A 100 -9.60 5.72 -5.31
N GLY A 101 -8.33 6.08 -5.07
CA GLY A 101 -7.47 5.49 -4.05
C GLY A 101 -7.36 6.41 -2.85
N CYS A 102 -8.00 6.09 -1.73
CA CYS A 102 -8.21 6.99 -0.59
C CYS A 102 -7.12 6.99 0.49
N ASN A 103 -6.28 5.98 0.57
CA ASN A 103 -5.33 5.86 1.69
C ASN A 103 -4.09 6.72 1.45
N GLU A 104 -3.52 7.23 2.54
CA GLU A 104 -2.14 7.75 2.55
C GLU A 104 -1.12 6.61 2.72
N SER A 105 -1.60 5.42 3.04
CA SER A 105 -0.86 4.17 3.15
C SER A 105 -1.54 3.07 2.31
N PRO A 106 -1.67 3.24 0.98
CA PRO A 106 -2.14 2.14 0.13
C PRO A 106 -1.13 0.99 0.19
N LEU A 107 -1.58 -0.23 -0.12
CA LEU A 107 -0.72 -1.41 -0.19
C LEU A 107 -0.74 -2.02 -1.59
N PHE A 108 0.34 -2.71 -1.92
CA PHE A 108 0.48 -3.52 -3.11
C PHE A 108 1.06 -4.87 -2.69
N ALA A 109 0.18 -5.83 -2.43
CA ALA A 109 0.52 -7.09 -1.76
C ALA A 109 -0.43 -8.20 -2.21
N ASP A 110 0.04 -9.45 -2.16
CA ASP A 110 -0.75 -10.63 -2.48
C ASP A 110 -1.74 -10.92 -1.34
N VAL A 111 -2.98 -10.45 -1.52
CA VAL A 111 -4.07 -10.66 -0.57
C VAL A 111 -4.94 -11.85 -0.97
N THR A 112 -4.78 -12.36 -2.19
CA THR A 112 -5.58 -13.47 -2.72
C THR A 112 -4.90 -14.83 -2.58
N GLY A 113 -3.60 -14.85 -2.27
CA GLY A 113 -2.77 -16.05 -2.17
C GLY A 113 -2.38 -16.65 -3.53
N ASN A 114 -2.50 -15.88 -4.62
CA ASN A 114 -2.22 -16.37 -5.98
C ASN A 114 -0.78 -16.16 -6.44
N GLY A 115 0.06 -15.50 -5.61
CA GLY A 115 1.45 -15.16 -5.93
C GLY A 115 1.62 -13.83 -6.67
N GLU A 116 0.53 -13.11 -6.94
CA GLU A 116 0.52 -11.80 -7.59
C GLU A 116 -0.02 -10.74 -6.62
N PRO A 117 0.51 -9.51 -6.63
CA PRO A 117 0.03 -8.46 -5.75
C PRO A 117 -1.27 -7.84 -6.25
N GLU A 118 -2.10 -7.36 -5.33
CA GLU A 118 -3.23 -6.50 -5.61
C GLU A 118 -3.05 -5.10 -5.02
N LEU A 119 -3.62 -4.10 -5.68
CA LEU A 119 -3.68 -2.75 -5.14
C LEU A 119 -4.80 -2.66 -4.11
N ILE A 120 -4.45 -2.49 -2.83
CA ILE A 120 -5.41 -2.42 -1.72
C ILE A 120 -5.60 -0.95 -1.32
N VAL A 121 -6.83 -0.48 -1.48
CA VAL A 121 -7.22 0.91 -1.25
C VAL A 121 -8.66 1.02 -0.75
N GLY A 122 -8.89 2.06 0.03
CA GLY A 122 -10.18 2.66 0.29
C GLY A 122 -10.68 3.36 -0.96
N SER A 123 -11.98 3.32 -1.19
CA SER A 123 -12.61 3.97 -2.33
C SER A 123 -13.80 4.81 -1.91
N GLN A 124 -13.94 5.98 -2.53
CA GLN A 124 -15.10 6.85 -2.44
C GLN A 124 -15.65 7.12 -3.86
N PRO A 125 -16.99 7.09 -4.05
CA PRO A 125 -18.05 7.14 -3.02
C PRO A 125 -18.45 5.80 -2.40
N GLU A 126 -17.84 4.68 -2.80
CA GLU A 126 -18.19 3.32 -2.34
C GLU A 126 -18.19 3.21 -0.81
N SER A 127 -17.32 4.00 -0.15
CA SER A 127 -17.11 4.01 1.29
C SER A 127 -16.74 2.61 1.79
N LYS A 128 -15.86 1.95 1.03
CA LYS A 128 -15.37 0.60 1.28
C LYS A 128 -13.84 0.55 1.15
N LEU A 129 -13.21 -0.28 1.96
CA LEU A 129 -11.87 -0.80 1.71
C LEU A 129 -11.99 -2.02 0.79
N GLY A 130 -11.06 -2.15 -0.15
CA GLY A 130 -11.02 -3.27 -1.08
C GLY A 130 -9.68 -3.41 -1.76
N TYR A 131 -9.61 -4.37 -2.67
CA TYR A 131 -8.44 -4.61 -3.49
C TYR A 131 -8.83 -4.65 -4.97
N LEU A 132 -7.86 -4.33 -5.83
CA LEU A 132 -7.98 -4.37 -7.28
C LEU A 132 -6.97 -5.40 -7.79
N PRO A 133 -7.43 -6.58 -8.23
CA PRO A 133 -6.59 -7.56 -8.89
C PRO A 133 -6.00 -7.01 -10.18
N ILE A 134 -4.77 -7.39 -10.49
CA ILE A 134 -4.18 -7.16 -11.79
C ILE A 134 -4.91 -8.08 -12.79
N PRO A 135 -5.59 -7.55 -13.81
CA PRO A 135 -6.26 -8.38 -14.80
C PRO A 135 -5.25 -9.12 -15.68
N SER A 136 -5.73 -10.08 -16.47
CA SER A 136 -4.90 -10.66 -17.53
C SER A 136 -4.44 -9.56 -18.50
N SER A 137 -3.31 -9.77 -19.19
CA SER A 137 -2.62 -8.72 -19.96
C SER A 137 -3.50 -7.87 -20.88
N GLU A 138 -4.40 -8.50 -21.66
CA GLU A 138 -5.31 -7.77 -22.57
C GLU A 138 -6.41 -6.99 -21.82
N ASP A 139 -6.77 -7.44 -20.62
CA ASP A 139 -7.79 -6.84 -19.76
C ASP A 139 -7.22 -5.76 -18.82
N ALA A 140 -5.90 -5.58 -18.78
CA ALA A 140 -5.25 -4.58 -17.92
C ALA A 140 -5.39 -3.14 -18.45
N VAL A 141 -5.72 -2.97 -19.73
CA VAL A 141 -5.95 -1.66 -20.39
C VAL A 141 -7.29 -1.03 -19.98
N PRO A 142 -8.42 -1.75 -19.96
CA PRO A 142 -9.64 -1.30 -19.30
C PRO A 142 -9.45 -0.99 -17.79
N LYS A 143 -10.40 -0.23 -17.23
CA LYS A 143 -10.48 0.01 -15.78
C LYS A 143 -10.68 -1.31 -15.03
N TRP A 144 -9.87 -1.55 -14.00
CA TRP A 144 -9.89 -2.78 -13.20
C TRP A 144 -11.15 -2.89 -12.33
N ASP A 145 -11.43 -4.10 -11.86
CA ASP A 145 -12.57 -4.41 -11.01
C ASP A 145 -12.22 -4.31 -9.52
N PHE A 146 -12.92 -3.42 -8.81
CA PHE A 146 -12.78 -3.27 -7.36
C PHE A 146 -13.52 -4.37 -6.60
N ARG A 147 -12.78 -5.15 -5.79
CA ARG A 147 -13.33 -6.19 -4.91
C ARG A 147 -13.35 -5.70 -3.48
N ALA A 148 -14.55 -5.63 -2.89
CA ALA A 148 -14.72 -5.08 -1.56
C ALA A 148 -14.26 -6.06 -0.47
N VAL A 149 -13.38 -5.59 0.41
CA VAL A 149 -13.02 -6.28 1.67
C VAL A 149 -14.02 -5.88 2.75
N SER A 150 -14.25 -4.58 2.91
CA SER A 150 -15.17 -4.07 3.92
C SER A 150 -16.60 -3.92 3.39
N ARG A 151 -17.55 -3.94 4.33
CA ARG A 151 -18.89 -3.38 4.06
C ARG A 151 -18.79 -1.86 3.93
N SER A 152 -19.78 -1.27 3.25
CA SER A 152 -19.92 0.19 3.24
C SER A 152 -20.28 0.67 4.65
N GLY A 153 -19.69 1.77 5.10
CA GLY A 153 -19.83 2.25 6.48
C GLY A 153 -19.19 3.62 6.69
N ASP A 154 -18.91 3.96 7.95
CA ASP A 154 -18.19 5.18 8.32
C ASP A 154 -16.77 5.16 7.72
N PRO A 155 -16.45 6.05 6.76
CA PRO A 155 -15.13 6.07 6.13
C PRO A 155 -13.97 6.22 7.12
N GLY A 156 -14.21 6.91 8.25
CA GLY A 156 -13.22 7.12 9.29
C GLY A 156 -12.91 5.87 10.13
N LYS A 157 -13.66 4.78 9.96
CA LYS A 157 -13.53 3.55 10.77
C LYS A 157 -13.38 2.27 9.96
N ASN A 158 -13.64 2.30 8.65
CA ASN A 158 -13.56 1.11 7.80
C ASN A 158 -12.43 1.18 6.76
N GLY A 159 -11.47 2.09 6.91
CA GLY A 159 -10.33 2.18 6.00
C GLY A 159 -10.57 2.98 4.72
N SER A 160 -11.77 3.53 4.49
CA SER A 160 -12.15 4.13 3.20
C SER A 160 -12.14 5.66 3.13
N HIS A 161 -11.81 6.36 4.22
CA HIS A 161 -11.65 7.81 4.19
C HIS A 161 -10.48 8.22 3.30
N ARG A 162 -10.63 9.30 2.53
CA ARG A 162 -9.60 9.84 1.62
C ARG A 162 -8.26 10.26 2.23
N PHE A 163 -8.01 10.03 3.51
CA PHE A 163 -6.74 10.29 4.18
C PHE A 163 -6.50 9.20 5.24
N TYR A 164 -7.02 8.01 4.99
CA TYR A 164 -6.96 6.92 5.95
C TYR A 164 -5.54 6.37 6.03
N HIS A 165 -5.16 5.99 7.24
CA HIS A 165 -3.82 5.66 7.70
C HIS A 165 -3.87 4.32 8.43
N GLY A 166 -2.78 3.56 8.43
CA GLY A 166 -2.73 2.31 9.18
C GLY A 166 -3.14 1.08 8.40
N LEU A 167 -2.85 0.97 7.10
CA LEU A 167 -3.17 -0.26 6.37
C LEU A 167 -2.04 -1.30 6.52
N GLY A 168 -2.41 -2.55 6.73
CA GLY A 168 -1.50 -3.71 6.74
C GLY A 168 -2.14 -4.94 6.09
N THR A 169 -1.33 -5.97 5.84
CA THR A 169 -1.78 -7.33 5.46
C THR A 169 -0.93 -8.38 6.17
N ALA A 170 -1.54 -9.44 6.70
CA ALA A 170 -0.87 -10.59 7.32
C ALA A 170 -1.88 -11.71 7.63
N ASP A 171 -1.42 -12.90 8.02
CA ASP A 171 -2.29 -13.98 8.55
C ASP A 171 -2.45 -13.83 10.07
N LEU A 172 -3.38 -12.99 10.56
CA LEU A 172 -3.51 -12.64 11.99
C LEU A 172 -4.06 -13.77 12.86
N ASN A 173 -4.71 -14.77 12.26
CA ASN A 173 -5.33 -15.88 12.96
C ASN A 173 -4.62 -17.23 12.73
N ASN A 174 -3.49 -17.22 12.00
CA ASN A 174 -2.69 -18.39 11.65
C ASN A 174 -3.48 -19.47 10.89
N ASP A 175 -4.41 -19.06 10.02
CA ASP A 175 -5.23 -19.97 9.21
C ASP A 175 -4.68 -20.22 7.79
N GLY A 176 -3.56 -19.58 7.45
CA GLY A 176 -2.86 -19.68 6.18
C GLY A 176 -3.38 -18.74 5.10
N ARG A 177 -4.28 -17.81 5.41
CA ARG A 177 -4.81 -16.82 4.46
C ARG A 177 -4.41 -15.40 4.85
N THR A 178 -4.20 -14.55 3.85
CA THR A 178 -3.86 -13.15 4.07
C THR A 178 -5.10 -12.37 4.50
N ASP A 179 -5.01 -11.75 5.67
CA ASP A 179 -5.98 -10.78 6.19
C ASP A 179 -5.61 -9.35 5.81
N VAL A 180 -6.60 -8.45 5.89
CA VAL A 180 -6.39 -7.01 5.75
C VAL A 180 -6.69 -6.33 7.08
N LEU A 181 -5.76 -5.51 7.57
CA LEU A 181 -5.89 -4.91 8.89
C LEU A 181 -5.76 -3.38 8.86
N ILE A 182 -6.47 -2.74 9.80
CA ILE A 182 -6.47 -1.31 10.08
C ILE A 182 -6.37 -1.06 11.58
N PRO A 183 -6.16 0.17 12.08
CA PRO A 183 -6.07 0.41 13.52
C PRO A 183 -7.37 0.11 14.29
N HIS A 184 -8.49 -0.07 13.58
CA HIS A 184 -9.82 -0.34 14.15
C HIS A 184 -10.22 -1.83 14.14
N GLY A 185 -9.39 -2.70 13.62
CA GLY A 185 -9.69 -4.13 13.47
C GLY A 185 -9.10 -4.71 12.19
N TRP A 186 -9.46 -5.94 11.91
CA TRP A 186 -9.01 -6.67 10.73
C TRP A 186 -10.15 -7.43 10.06
N TRP A 187 -9.98 -7.69 8.77
CA TRP A 187 -10.87 -8.50 7.96
C TRP A 187 -10.21 -9.83 7.68
N GLU A 188 -10.87 -10.91 8.08
CA GLU A 188 -10.44 -12.29 7.85
C GLU A 188 -10.48 -12.62 6.37
N GLY A 189 -9.34 -13.03 5.82
CA GLY A 189 -9.22 -13.58 4.49
C GLY A 189 -10.19 -14.75 4.32
N PRO A 190 -11.10 -14.74 3.34
CA PRO A 190 -12.08 -15.80 3.20
C PRO A 190 -11.46 -17.01 2.50
N GLN A 191 -12.03 -18.20 2.74
CA GLN A 191 -11.65 -19.41 2.00
C GLN A 191 -11.90 -19.26 0.48
N GLU A 192 -12.95 -18.53 0.11
CA GLU A 192 -13.33 -18.23 -1.26
C GLU A 192 -13.44 -16.71 -1.44
N LEU A 193 -12.85 -16.14 -2.48
CA LEU A 193 -12.75 -14.68 -2.63
C LEU A 193 -14.06 -14.00 -3.08
N ASP A 194 -15.01 -14.75 -3.66
CA ASP A 194 -16.29 -14.22 -4.17
C ASP A 194 -17.43 -14.28 -3.13
N VAL A 195 -17.10 -14.04 -1.85
CA VAL A 195 -18.07 -14.03 -0.74
C VAL A 195 -18.68 -12.64 -0.48
N GLY A 196 -18.27 -11.63 -1.25
CA GLY A 196 -18.59 -10.24 -0.97
C GLY A 196 -17.67 -9.66 0.10
N SER A 197 -18.22 -9.15 1.21
CA SER A 197 -17.41 -8.57 2.29
C SER A 197 -16.90 -9.62 3.26
N TRP A 198 -15.66 -9.44 3.70
CA TRP A 198 -14.94 -10.31 4.61
C TRP A 198 -15.48 -10.20 6.05
N THR A 199 -15.20 -11.20 6.89
CA THR A 199 -15.57 -11.19 8.31
C THR A 199 -14.71 -10.15 9.03
N PHE A 200 -15.32 -9.21 9.76
CA PHE A 200 -14.59 -8.17 10.47
C PHE A 200 -14.46 -8.48 11.95
N HIS A 201 -13.23 -8.40 12.46
CA HIS A 201 -12.84 -8.61 13.85
C HIS A 201 -12.36 -7.28 14.44
N PRO A 202 -13.15 -6.64 15.32
CA PRO A 202 -12.82 -5.33 15.85
C PRO A 202 -11.71 -5.40 16.91
N TYR A 203 -10.81 -4.42 16.88
CA TYR A 203 -9.91 -4.09 17.98
C TYR A 203 -9.65 -2.58 17.99
N ALA A 204 -8.85 -2.08 18.93
CA ALA A 204 -8.30 -0.73 18.84
C ALA A 204 -6.79 -0.77 19.09
N LEU A 205 -5.99 -0.41 18.08
CA LEU A 205 -4.55 -0.17 18.28
C LEU A 205 -4.37 1.17 18.98
N ALA A 206 -4.60 1.16 20.29
CA ALA A 206 -4.62 2.33 21.15
C ALA A 206 -3.66 2.15 22.33
N LYS A 207 -3.38 3.25 23.05
CA LYS A 207 -2.69 3.14 24.34
C LYS A 207 -3.57 2.42 25.35
N ASP A 208 -2.96 1.71 26.30
CA ASP A 208 -3.68 0.98 27.35
C ASP A 208 -4.74 1.85 28.04
N GLY A 209 -5.97 1.31 28.16
CA GLY A 209 -7.11 2.01 28.73
C GLY A 209 -7.78 3.03 27.81
N GLN A 210 -7.36 3.14 26.54
CA GLN A 210 -8.01 3.96 25.51
C GLN A 210 -8.69 3.10 24.45
N GLN A 211 -9.69 3.68 23.76
CA GLN A 211 -10.43 3.01 22.67
C GLN A 211 -10.31 3.72 21.32
N THR A 212 -9.69 4.91 21.28
CA THR A 212 -9.46 5.62 20.03
C THR A 212 -8.14 5.13 19.44
N PRO A 213 -8.14 4.50 18.26
CA PRO A 213 -6.91 4.02 17.67
C PRO A 213 -5.93 5.15 17.39
N LEU A 214 -4.65 4.85 17.55
CA LEU A 214 -3.57 5.72 17.13
C LEU A 214 -3.52 5.80 15.60
N ARG A 215 -3.07 6.94 15.07
CA ARG A 215 -2.86 7.10 13.62
C ARG A 215 -1.49 6.57 13.27
N THR A 216 -1.44 5.41 12.65
CA THR A 216 -0.21 4.74 12.23
C THR A 216 0.07 4.95 10.75
N ALA A 217 1.33 4.85 10.31
CA ALA A 217 1.68 4.72 8.90
C ALA A 217 1.27 3.33 8.37
N HIS A 218 2.09 2.63 7.60
CA HIS A 218 1.83 1.21 7.33
C HIS A 218 1.91 0.37 8.61
N LEU A 219 1.08 -0.66 8.71
CA LEU A 219 1.12 -1.64 9.79
C LEU A 219 1.89 -2.88 9.33
N HIS A 220 2.86 -3.30 10.13
CA HIS A 220 3.59 -4.54 9.96
C HIS A 220 3.19 -5.53 11.04
N VAL A 221 3.20 -6.81 10.70
CA VAL A 221 2.77 -7.90 11.58
C VAL A 221 3.87 -8.94 11.60
N GLU A 222 4.31 -9.32 12.79
CA GLU A 222 5.38 -10.31 13.03
C GLU A 222 5.27 -10.77 14.49
N ASP A 223 5.76 -11.96 14.80
CA ASP A 223 5.97 -12.41 16.19
C ASP A 223 7.23 -11.72 16.78
N LEU A 224 7.04 -10.58 17.46
CA LEU A 224 8.16 -9.72 17.88
C LEU A 224 8.80 -10.17 19.19
N ASP A 225 8.06 -10.88 20.05
CA ASP A 225 8.56 -11.42 21.31
C ASP A 225 8.84 -12.94 21.28
N LEU A 226 8.57 -13.60 20.15
CA LEU A 226 8.83 -15.00 19.86
C LEU A 226 7.95 -15.96 20.68
N ASP A 227 6.72 -15.56 21.01
CA ASP A 227 5.76 -16.37 21.76
C ASP A 227 4.84 -17.23 20.87
N GLY A 228 4.94 -17.05 19.55
CA GLY A 228 4.22 -17.82 18.54
C GLY A 228 2.90 -17.19 18.09
N ASP A 229 2.59 -15.97 18.52
CA ASP A 229 1.46 -15.21 17.99
C ASP A 229 1.90 -13.92 17.25
N ASN A 230 0.96 -13.34 16.52
CA ASN A 230 1.24 -12.18 15.68
C ASN A 230 1.03 -10.86 16.43
N ASP A 231 2.11 -10.10 16.57
CA ASP A 231 2.11 -8.73 17.04
C ASP A 231 1.96 -7.73 15.90
N ILE A 232 1.68 -6.47 16.24
CA ILE A 232 1.60 -5.39 15.26
C ILE A 232 2.58 -4.29 15.62
N ILE A 233 3.34 -3.78 14.64
CA ILE A 233 4.23 -2.63 14.79
C ILE A 233 3.94 -1.58 13.71
N GLY A 234 4.02 -0.32 14.08
CA GLY A 234 3.86 0.80 13.15
C GLY A 234 4.44 2.10 13.69
N SER A 235 4.82 3.00 12.79
CA SER A 235 5.20 4.37 13.16
C SER A 235 3.98 5.29 13.20
N SER A 236 4.12 6.44 13.85
CA SER A 236 3.11 7.49 13.80
C SER A 236 2.98 8.07 12.40
N ALA A 237 1.74 8.28 11.95
CA ALA A 237 1.47 8.93 10.67
C ALA A 237 1.88 10.42 10.65
N HIS A 238 1.67 11.14 11.75
CA HIS A 238 1.76 12.61 11.78
C HIS A 238 2.40 13.17 13.05
N THR A 239 3.00 12.32 13.89
CA THR A 239 3.75 12.72 15.09
C THR A 239 5.08 11.97 15.13
N TYR A 240 5.79 12.04 16.25
CA TYR A 240 6.90 11.14 16.55
C TYR A 240 6.37 9.85 17.18
N GLY A 241 7.05 8.73 16.96
CA GLY A 241 6.66 7.47 17.58
C GLY A 241 6.83 6.25 16.68
N ILE A 242 7.43 5.20 17.23
CA ILE A 242 7.26 3.81 16.81
C ILE A 242 6.56 3.08 17.96
N TRP A 243 5.50 2.35 17.63
CA TRP A 243 4.68 1.65 18.60
C TRP A 243 4.58 0.18 18.23
N TRP A 244 4.72 -0.66 19.24
CA TRP A 244 4.48 -2.09 19.18
C TRP A 244 3.20 -2.39 19.97
N PHE A 245 2.34 -3.21 19.39
CA PHE A 245 1.12 -3.72 19.98
C PHE A 245 1.30 -5.23 20.14
N GLU A 246 1.70 -5.62 21.34
CA GLU A 246 1.91 -7.02 21.76
C GLU A 246 0.55 -7.70 21.82
N ASN A 247 0.36 -8.79 21.09
CA ASN A 247 -0.81 -9.62 21.22
C ASN A 247 -0.64 -10.50 22.47
N VAL A 248 -1.53 -10.32 23.45
CA VAL A 248 -1.35 -10.87 24.81
C VAL A 248 -2.31 -12.02 25.11
N ALA A 249 -2.80 -12.70 24.06
CA ALA A 249 -3.79 -13.78 24.12
C ALA A 249 -4.97 -13.48 25.07
N GLY A 250 -6.01 -12.83 24.54
CA GLY A 250 -7.24 -12.45 25.27
C GLY A 250 -8.49 -12.47 24.38
N ASN A 251 -9.63 -12.02 24.91
CA ASN A 251 -10.80 -11.75 24.06
C ASN A 251 -10.46 -10.66 23.00
N GLU A 252 -11.22 -10.55 21.91
CA GLU A 252 -10.92 -9.58 20.83
C GLU A 252 -10.79 -8.12 21.29
N ALA A 253 -11.44 -7.72 22.39
CA ALA A 253 -11.46 -6.33 22.85
C ALA A 253 -10.18 -5.91 23.61
N ASP A 254 -9.49 -6.86 24.26
CA ASP A 254 -8.27 -6.64 25.04
C ASP A 254 -7.06 -7.38 24.43
N ARG A 255 -7.12 -7.66 23.11
CA ARG A 255 -6.14 -8.51 22.42
C ARG A 255 -4.73 -7.92 22.41
N PHE A 256 -4.59 -6.60 22.35
CA PHE A 256 -3.31 -5.93 22.16
C PHE A 256 -2.92 -5.03 23.34
N ARG A 257 -1.70 -5.18 23.85
CA ARG A 257 -1.05 -4.29 24.82
C ARG A 257 -0.12 -3.32 24.12
N TYR A 258 -0.17 -2.05 24.50
CA TYR A 258 0.66 -1.01 23.91
C TYR A 258 2.07 -0.94 24.50
N HIS A 259 3.07 -0.85 23.62
CA HIS A 259 4.45 -0.54 23.94
C HIS A 259 4.95 0.64 23.10
N LEU A 260 5.53 1.64 23.78
CA LEU A 260 6.30 2.67 23.10
C LEU A 260 7.71 2.13 22.83
N VAL A 261 8.10 2.06 21.56
CA VAL A 261 9.45 1.66 21.16
C VAL A 261 10.39 2.86 21.21
N ASP A 262 10.02 3.96 20.54
CA ASP A 262 10.79 5.22 20.53
C ASP A 262 9.86 6.38 20.14
N ASP A 263 10.03 7.58 20.72
CA ASP A 263 9.32 8.82 20.33
C ASP A 263 10.25 10.01 20.06
N SER A 264 11.54 9.75 19.86
CA SER A 264 12.57 10.76 19.66
C SER A 264 12.81 11.14 18.20
N PHE A 265 12.33 10.33 17.23
CA PHE A 265 12.41 10.59 15.79
C PHE A 265 11.13 10.20 15.04
N SER A 266 10.94 10.80 13.85
CA SER A 266 9.83 10.58 12.91
C SER A 266 10.36 10.21 11.54
#